data_AF-A0A3B9K230-F1
#
_entry.id   AF-A0A3B9K230-F1
#
_cell.length_a   1.000
_cell.length_b   1.000
_cell.length_c   1.000
_cell.angle_alpha   90.00
_cell.angle_beta   90.00
_cell.angle_gamma   90.00
#
_symmetry.space_group_name_H-M   'P 1'
#
loop_
_entity.id
_entity.type
_entity.pdbx_description
1 polymer ?
#
loop_
_entity_poly.entity_id
_entity_poly.type
_entity_poly.pdbx_seq_one_letter_code
_entity_poly.pdbx_strand_id
1 'polypeptide(L)'
;MTRSRAIKVNSFPSKKRKEETTQWFRKLRNLICKSFEGLEKKASTKPAKFKYTKWKRSVNPKKDEGGGEIAVMHGKVFEKVGVNISTVYGKFSKEFRKEIPGANRNPNFWASGISLVAHTQSPLIPAVHMNTRHI
;
A
#
# COMPACT_ATOMS: atom_id res chain seq x y z
N MET A 1 -18.25 36.49 -22.71
CA MET A 1 -16.83 36.11 -22.45
C MET A 1 -16.67 35.66 -21.00
N THR A 2 -17.08 34.42 -20.70
CA THR A 2 -16.90 33.82 -19.38
C THR A 2 -15.52 33.14 -19.35
N ARG A 3 -14.59 33.70 -18.57
CA ARG A 3 -13.27 33.11 -18.34
C ARG A 3 -13.45 31.76 -17.67
N SER A 4 -13.36 30.69 -18.45
CA SER A 4 -13.22 29.32 -17.94
C SER A 4 -12.00 29.29 -17.03
N ARG A 5 -12.23 29.14 -15.71
CA ARG A 5 -11.15 28.82 -14.77
C ARG A 5 -10.63 27.47 -15.19
N ALA A 6 -9.47 27.45 -15.83
CA ALA A 6 -8.70 26.23 -16.01
C ALA A 6 -8.53 25.60 -14.62
N ILE A 7 -9.26 24.51 -14.38
CA ILE A 7 -8.97 23.59 -13.28
C ILE A 7 -7.47 23.30 -13.46
N LYS A 8 -6.64 23.57 -12.46
CA LYS A 8 -5.23 23.16 -12.47
C LYS A 8 -5.20 21.64 -12.42
N VAL A 9 -5.40 21.02 -13.58
CA VAL A 9 -5.27 19.58 -13.78
C VAL A 9 -3.78 19.29 -13.62
N ASN A 10 -3.44 18.42 -12.66
CA ASN A 10 -2.12 17.81 -12.44
C ASN A 10 -1.08 18.62 -11.65
N SER A 11 -1.33 18.91 -10.37
CA SER A 11 -0.22 19.10 -9.43
C SER A 11 0.07 17.79 -8.71
N PHE A 12 1.30 17.28 -8.85
CA PHE A 12 1.81 16.19 -8.01
C PHE A 12 1.54 16.47 -6.53
N PRO A 13 1.29 15.44 -5.69
CA PRO A 13 1.20 15.64 -4.26
C PRO A 13 2.47 16.34 -3.75
N SER A 14 2.30 17.36 -2.92
CA SER A 14 3.43 18.05 -2.30
C SER A 14 4.28 17.06 -1.49
N LYS A 15 5.55 17.37 -1.27
CA LYS A 15 6.44 16.52 -0.44
C LYS A 15 5.80 16.19 0.91
N LYS A 16 5.24 17.21 1.58
CA LYS A 16 4.48 17.06 2.83
C LYS A 16 3.33 16.07 2.70
N ARG A 17 2.49 16.21 1.67
CA ARG A 17 1.35 15.30 1.44
C ARG A 17 1.80 13.85 1.18
N LYS A 18 2.90 13.66 0.45
CA LYS A 18 3.49 12.32 0.22
C LYS A 18 3.94 11.66 1.52
N GLU A 19 4.63 12.42 2.37
CA GLU A 19 5.10 11.96 3.69
C GLU A 19 3.92 11.61 4.60
N GLU A 20 2.95 12.51 4.74
CA GLU A 20 1.73 12.31 5.53
C GLU A 20 0.97 11.06 5.08
N THR A 21 0.78 10.90 3.76
CA THR A 21 0.09 9.74 3.18
C THR A 21 0.85 8.44 3.46
N THR A 22 2.17 8.43 3.29
CA THR A 22 3.01 7.25 3.55
C THR A 22 2.94 6.82 5.01
N GLN A 23 2.99 7.81 5.92
CA GLN A 23 2.85 7.55 7.35
C GLN A 23 1.44 7.08 7.71
N TRP A 24 0.42 7.64 7.09
CA TRP A 24 -0.97 7.24 7.31
C TRP A 24 -1.19 5.77 6.95
N PHE A 25 -0.74 5.30 5.78
CA PHE A 25 -0.85 3.89 5.40
C PHE A 25 -0.10 2.97 6.38
N ARG A 26 1.08 3.39 6.87
CA ARG A 26 1.82 2.63 7.89
C ARG A 26 1.07 2.54 9.21
N LYS A 27 0.46 3.64 9.67
CA LYS A 27 -0.37 3.67 10.87
C LYS A 27 -1.59 2.76 10.70
N LEU A 28 -2.30 2.84 9.58
CA LEU A 28 -3.45 2.00 9.27
C LEU A 28 -3.09 0.51 9.28
N ARG A 29 -2.01 0.11 8.60
CA ARG A 29 -1.52 -1.27 8.63
C ARG A 29 -1.24 -1.74 10.05
N ASN A 30 -0.54 -0.93 10.86
CA ASN A 30 -0.24 -1.29 12.25
C ASN A 30 -1.51 -1.46 13.09
N LEU A 31 -2.54 -0.63 12.87
CA LEU A 31 -3.83 -0.77 13.54
C LEU A 31 -4.52 -2.10 13.16
N ILE A 32 -4.58 -2.43 11.87
CA ILE A 32 -5.16 -3.67 11.38
C ILE A 32 -4.41 -4.88 11.94
N CYS A 33 -3.07 -4.89 11.84
CA CYS A 33 -2.25 -5.97 12.37
C CYS A 33 -2.46 -6.16 13.87
N LYS A 34 -2.49 -5.07 14.65
CA LYS A 34 -2.74 -5.11 16.10
C LYS A 34 -4.13 -5.70 16.42
N SER A 35 -5.16 -5.34 15.67
CA SER A 35 -6.50 -5.90 15.84
C SER A 35 -6.53 -7.39 15.56
N PHE A 36 -5.89 -7.85 14.48
CA PHE A 36 -5.85 -9.27 14.12
C PHE A 36 -5.01 -10.11 15.10
N GLU A 37 -3.87 -9.61 15.57
CA GLU A 37 -3.12 -10.24 16.66
C GLU A 37 -3.93 -10.29 17.96
N GLY A 38 -4.80 -9.30 18.19
CA GLY A 38 -5.76 -9.30 19.29
C GLY A 38 -6.76 -10.44 19.21
N LEU A 39 -7.21 -10.81 18.01
CA LEU A 39 -8.08 -11.97 17.80
C LEU A 39 -7.32 -13.29 18.04
N GLU A 40 -6.09 -13.41 17.56
CA GLU A 40 -5.23 -14.58 17.81
C GLU A 40 -4.97 -14.80 19.31
N LYS A 41 -4.72 -13.72 20.06
CA LYS A 41 -4.53 -13.77 21.53
C LYS A 41 -5.73 -14.33 22.28
N LYS A 42 -6.95 -14.07 21.80
CA LYS A 42 -8.18 -14.61 22.40
C LYS A 42 -8.40 -16.09 22.08
N ALA A 43 -7.87 -16.57 20.95
CA ALA A 43 -8.14 -17.90 20.43
C ALA A 43 -7.05 -18.95 20.76
N SER A 44 -5.87 -18.53 21.23
CA SER A 44 -4.73 -19.43 21.44
C SER A 44 -3.86 -19.00 22.62
N THR A 45 -3.34 -19.99 23.37
CA THR A 45 -2.33 -19.80 24.42
C THR A 45 -0.94 -19.48 23.84
N LYS A 46 -0.72 -19.77 22.55
CA LYS A 46 0.47 -19.39 21.77
C LYS A 46 0.03 -18.59 20.54
N PRO A 47 -0.33 -17.31 20.70
CA PRO A 47 -0.91 -16.52 19.62
C PRO A 47 0.10 -16.19 18.53
N ALA A 48 -0.34 -16.27 17.27
CA ALA A 48 0.45 -15.85 16.13
C ALA A 48 0.70 -14.34 16.13
N LYS A 49 1.79 -13.92 15.48
CA LYS A 49 2.17 -12.52 15.29
C LYS A 49 2.57 -12.27 13.84
N PHE A 50 2.42 -11.03 13.39
CA PHE A 50 2.88 -10.63 12.07
C PHE A 50 4.41 -10.66 11.97
N LYS A 51 4.89 -11.24 10.88
CA LYS A 51 6.28 -11.11 10.43
C LYS A 51 6.35 -10.01 9.38
N TYR A 52 7.28 -9.08 9.57
CA TYR A 52 7.45 -7.92 8.70
C TYR A 52 8.70 -8.07 7.83
N THR A 53 8.55 -7.86 6.53
CA THR A 53 9.65 -7.91 5.57
C THR A 53 9.66 -6.64 4.73
N LYS A 54 10.74 -5.87 4.84
CA LYS A 54 10.95 -4.69 4.00
C LYS A 54 11.49 -5.12 2.64
N TRP A 55 11.05 -4.45 1.59
CA TRP A 55 11.57 -4.64 0.24
C TRP A 55 11.77 -3.29 -0.45
N LYS A 56 12.70 -3.25 -1.40
CA LYS A 56 12.95 -2.11 -2.27
C LYS A 56 12.56 -2.47 -3.69
N ARG A 57 12.02 -1.51 -4.44
CA ARG A 57 11.61 -1.73 -5.83
C ARG A 57 12.80 -1.81 -6.77
N SER A 58 13.77 -0.93 -6.58
CA SER A 58 14.97 -0.91 -7.41
C SER A 58 15.91 -2.05 -7.02
N VAL A 59 16.37 -2.80 -8.01
CA VAL A 59 17.47 -3.77 -7.89
C VAL A 59 18.85 -3.10 -7.88
N ASN A 60 18.93 -1.85 -8.36
CA ASN A 60 20.16 -1.06 -8.36
C ASN A 60 20.25 -0.26 -7.05
N PRO A 61 21.25 -0.49 -6.18
CA PRO A 61 21.41 0.22 -4.91
C PRO A 61 21.55 1.75 -5.06
N LYS A 62 22.01 2.22 -6.22
CA LYS A 62 22.21 3.65 -6.50
C LYS A 62 20.92 4.37 -6.93
N LYS A 63 19.82 3.64 -7.14
CA LYS A 63 18.55 4.19 -7.61
C LYS A 63 17.47 3.95 -6.58
N ASP A 64 16.87 5.01 -6.07
CA ASP A 64 15.72 4.93 -5.18
C ASP A 64 14.42 5.06 -5.99
N GLU A 65 13.62 4.00 -5.98
CA GLU A 65 12.31 3.92 -6.65
C GLU A 65 11.20 3.59 -5.64
N GLY A 66 11.50 3.76 -4.35
CA GLY A 66 10.67 3.37 -3.23
C GLY A 66 10.68 1.86 -2.99
N GLY A 67 9.59 1.35 -2.44
CA GLY A 67 9.46 -0.03 -2.01
C GLY A 67 8.24 -0.23 -1.11
N GLY A 68 8.36 -1.11 -0.13
CA GLY A 68 7.26 -1.39 0.76
C GLY A 68 7.64 -2.27 1.94
N GLU A 69 6.62 -2.66 2.68
CA GLU A 69 6.74 -3.57 3.81
C GLU A 69 5.58 -4.55 3.78
N ILE A 70 5.93 -5.82 3.72
CA ILE A 70 5.02 -6.96 3.76
C ILE A 70 4.80 -7.31 5.22
N ALA A 71 3.56 -7.55 5.63
CA ALA A 71 3.23 -8.10 6.94
C ALA A 71 2.39 -9.37 6.74
N VAL A 72 2.91 -10.53 7.15
CA VAL A 72 2.21 -11.82 7.01
C VAL A 72 2.10 -12.52 8.36
N MET A 73 0.95 -13.15 8.59
CA MET A 73 0.70 -13.99 9.77
C MET A 73 -0.08 -15.25 9.36
N HIS A 74 0.25 -16.36 10.03
CA HIS A 74 -0.48 -17.63 9.98
C HIS A 74 -0.76 -18.04 11.43
N GLY A 75 -2.00 -18.41 11.74
CA GLY A 75 -2.44 -18.61 13.12
C GLY A 75 -3.68 -19.48 13.27
N LYS A 76 -4.29 -19.39 14.45
CA LYS A 76 -5.45 -20.19 14.87
C LYS A 76 -6.77 -19.62 14.35
N VAL A 77 -6.86 -18.31 14.18
CA VAL A 77 -8.02 -17.62 13.60
C VAL A 77 -7.81 -17.44 12.10
N PHE A 78 -6.61 -17.00 11.71
CA PHE A 78 -6.27 -16.74 10.31
C PHE A 78 -5.44 -17.90 9.73
N GLU A 79 -5.97 -18.57 8.70
CA GLU A 79 -5.18 -19.54 7.93
C GLU A 79 -3.97 -18.83 7.30
N LYS A 80 -4.24 -17.66 6.70
CA LYS A 80 -3.22 -16.75 6.20
C LYS A 80 -3.78 -15.33 6.10
N VAL A 81 -3.03 -14.36 6.58
CA VAL A 81 -3.36 -12.95 6.41
C VAL A 81 -2.13 -12.12 6.02
N GLY A 82 -2.33 -11.22 5.07
CA GLY A 82 -1.33 -10.29 4.56
C GLY A 82 -1.84 -8.85 4.62
N VAL A 83 -1.07 -7.94 5.21
CA VAL A 83 -1.34 -6.49 5.25
C VAL A 83 -0.13 -5.73 4.75
N ASN A 84 -0.12 -5.42 3.46
CA ASN A 84 1.05 -4.89 2.76
C ASN A 84 0.90 -3.39 2.54
N ILE A 85 1.97 -2.64 2.70
CA ILE A 85 2.04 -1.23 2.27
C ILE A 85 3.13 -1.05 1.22
N SER A 86 2.92 -0.11 0.31
CA SER A 86 3.90 0.27 -0.69
C SER A 86 3.93 1.78 -0.88
N THR A 87 5.09 2.31 -1.21
CA THR A 87 5.27 3.68 -1.70
C THR A 87 6.34 3.63 -2.77
N VAL A 88 5.94 3.86 -4.01
CA VAL A 88 6.78 3.71 -5.20
C VAL A 88 6.74 4.98 -6.02
N TYR A 89 7.85 5.26 -6.70
CA TYR A 89 7.98 6.41 -7.58
C TYR A 89 8.99 6.13 -8.67
N GLY A 90 8.98 6.96 -9.71
CA GLY A 90 9.91 6.84 -10.82
C GLY A 90 9.37 7.52 -12.06
N LYS A 91 9.80 7.03 -13.22
CA LYS A 91 9.35 7.48 -14.54
C LYS A 91 8.77 6.30 -15.29
N PHE A 92 7.63 6.49 -15.96
CA PHE A 92 7.09 5.49 -16.88
C PHE A 92 8.03 5.26 -18.08
N SER A 93 8.04 4.05 -18.64
CA SER A 93 8.75 3.75 -19.88
C SER A 93 8.15 4.54 -21.06
N LYS A 94 8.88 4.67 -22.17
CA LYS A 94 8.39 5.44 -23.33
C LYS A 94 7.11 4.83 -23.91
N GLU A 95 7.04 3.51 -23.88
CA GLU A 95 5.94 2.70 -24.38
C GLU A 95 4.71 2.90 -23.49
N PHE A 96 4.89 2.79 -22.16
CA PHE A 96 3.79 2.87 -21.20
C PHE A 96 3.21 4.28 -21.03
N ARG A 97 3.99 5.34 -21.29
CA ARG A 97 3.47 6.73 -21.26
C ARG A 97 2.34 6.97 -22.27
N LYS A 98 2.27 6.19 -23.34
CA LYS A 98 1.22 6.30 -24.35
C LYS A 98 -0.15 5.88 -23.81
N GLU A 99 -0.16 5.00 -22.81
CA GLU A 99 -1.38 4.46 -22.20
C GLU A 99 -1.87 5.29 -21.02
N ILE A 100 -1.03 6.15 -20.45
CA ILE A 100 -1.34 6.94 -19.26
C ILE A 100 -1.66 8.39 -19.65
N PRO A 101 -2.89 8.88 -19.40
CA PRO A 101 -3.26 10.27 -19.65
C PRO A 101 -2.28 11.26 -19.00
N GLY A 102 -1.70 12.16 -19.80
CA GLY A 102 -0.76 13.18 -19.33
C GLY A 102 0.69 12.73 -19.16
N ALA A 103 0.99 11.42 -19.21
CA ALA A 103 2.35 10.90 -19.00
C ALA A 103 3.33 11.24 -20.14
N ASN A 104 2.82 11.54 -21.34
CA ASN A 104 3.64 12.07 -22.44
C ASN A 104 4.23 13.46 -22.13
N ARG A 105 3.55 14.27 -21.30
CA ARG A 105 4.03 15.60 -20.88
C ARG A 105 4.90 15.51 -19.63
N ASN A 106 4.51 14.69 -18.67
CA ASN A 106 5.27 14.45 -17.45
C ASN A 106 5.30 12.96 -17.13
N PRO A 107 6.44 12.27 -17.34
CA PRO A 107 6.51 10.83 -17.18
C PRO A 107 6.71 10.38 -15.74
N ASN A 108 6.91 11.32 -14.83
CA ASN A 108 7.12 10.98 -13.42
C ASN A 108 5.83 10.40 -12.84
N PHE A 109 5.96 9.62 -11.78
CA PHE A 109 4.83 9.19 -10.96
C PHE A 109 5.25 8.98 -9.51
N TRP A 110 4.26 8.98 -8.64
CA TRP A 110 4.37 8.59 -7.25
C TRP A 110 3.06 7.90 -6.88
N ALA A 111 3.13 6.82 -6.11
CA ALA A 111 1.97 6.09 -5.63
C ALA A 111 2.26 5.52 -4.25
N SER A 112 1.29 5.60 -3.35
CA SER A 112 1.34 4.96 -2.04
C SER A 112 0.02 4.26 -1.76
N GLY A 113 0.07 3.14 -1.03
CA GLY A 113 -1.13 2.36 -0.78
C GLY A 113 -0.97 1.26 0.25
N ILE A 114 -2.11 0.70 0.62
CA ILE A 114 -2.25 -0.49 1.45
C ILE A 114 -3.07 -1.55 0.70
N SER A 115 -2.70 -2.81 0.87
CA SER A 115 -3.43 -3.98 0.37
C SER A 115 -3.57 -5.01 1.48
N LEU A 116 -4.75 -5.60 1.60
CA LEU A 116 -5.13 -6.56 2.62
C LEU A 116 -5.75 -7.79 1.95
N VAL A 117 -5.31 -8.98 2.36
CA VAL A 117 -6.04 -10.24 2.13
C VAL A 117 -6.04 -11.02 3.43
N ALA A 118 -7.20 -11.46 3.90
CA ALA A 118 -7.33 -12.29 5.09
C ALA A 118 -8.19 -13.52 4.78
N HIS A 119 -7.62 -14.71 4.95
CA HIS A 119 -8.32 -15.99 4.95
C HIS A 119 -8.35 -16.53 6.38
N THR A 120 -9.54 -16.89 6.85
CA THR A 120 -9.76 -17.45 8.18
C THR A 120 -9.80 -18.96 8.15
N GLN A 121 -9.46 -19.60 9.26
CA GLN A 121 -9.54 -21.06 9.41
C GLN A 121 -10.99 -21.57 9.38
N SER A 122 -11.94 -20.76 9.87
CA SER A 122 -13.36 -21.13 9.87
C SER A 122 -13.99 -20.84 8.50
N PRO A 123 -14.68 -21.82 7.88
CA PRO A 123 -15.40 -21.60 6.63
C PRO A 123 -16.65 -20.71 6.81
N LEU A 124 -17.07 -20.47 8.06
CA LEU A 124 -18.20 -19.61 8.40
C LEU A 124 -17.82 -18.12 8.48
N ILE A 125 -16.52 -17.81 8.41
CA ILE A 125 -16.03 -16.44 8.39
C ILE A 125 -15.52 -16.15 6.97
N PRO A 126 -16.01 -15.09 6.30
CA PRO A 126 -15.65 -14.82 4.92
C PRO A 126 -14.20 -14.33 4.81
N ALA A 127 -13.57 -14.64 3.68
CA ALA A 127 -12.32 -14.00 3.31
C ALA A 127 -12.54 -12.52 3.01
N VAL A 128 -11.57 -11.68 3.39
CA VAL A 128 -11.66 -10.22 3.19
C VAL A 128 -10.50 -9.75 2.31
N HIS A 129 -10.82 -8.91 1.34
CA HIS A 129 -9.85 -8.18 0.53
C HIS A 129 -10.13 -6.67 0.58
N MET A 130 -9.09 -5.86 0.73
CA MET A 130 -9.18 -4.40 0.72
C MET A 130 -7.93 -3.80 0.07
N ASN A 131 -8.13 -2.78 -0.77
CA ASN A 131 -7.04 -1.99 -1.35
C ASN A 131 -7.42 -0.51 -1.36
N THR A 132 -6.56 0.35 -0.82
CA THR A 132 -6.70 1.82 -0.95
C THR A 132 -5.38 2.44 -1.35
N ARG A 133 -5.44 3.46 -2.20
CA ARG A 133 -4.26 4.04 -2.86
C ARG A 133 -4.40 5.53 -3.08
N HIS A 134 -3.28 6.23 -3.02
CA HIS A 134 -3.11 7.62 -3.40
C HIS A 134 -2.04 7.72 -4.49
N ILE A 135 -2.40 8.37 -5.61
CA ILE A 135 -1.56 8.56 -6.80
C ILE A 135 -1.48 10.05 -7.16
#